data_AF-G0Y8Z0-F1
#
_entry.id   AF-G0Y8Z0-F1
#
_cell.length_a   1.000
_cell.length_b   1.000
_cell.length_c   1.000
_cell.angle_alpha   90.00
_cell.angle_beta   90.00
_cell.angle_gamma   90.00
#
_symmetry.space_group_name_H-M   'P 1'
#
loop_
_entity.id
_entity.type
_entity.pdbx_description
1 polymer ?
#
loop_
_entity_poly.entity_id
_entity_poly.type
_entity_poly.pdbx_seq_one_letter_code
_entity_poly.pdbx_strand_id
1 'polypeptide(L)'
;STLSHLRRLNSPIGREGKLAKPRQLHNSHWGMMCPAETPEGQACGLVKNLALMVYITVGSAANPILEFLEEWSTENFEEISPAVIPQSTKIFVNGCWVGIH
;
A
#
# COMPACT_ATOMS: atom_id res chain seq x y z
N SER A 1 -23.48 -12.25 -10.54
CA SER A 1 -22.80 -11.35 -11.50
C SER A 1 -22.55 -9.96 -10.90
N THR A 2 -23.56 -9.21 -10.44
CA THR A 2 -23.44 -7.81 -9.98
C THR A 2 -22.43 -7.56 -8.86
N LEU A 3 -22.47 -8.33 -7.75
CA LEU A 3 -21.55 -8.15 -6.62
C LEU A 3 -20.07 -8.43 -6.96
N SER A 4 -19.81 -9.33 -7.91
CA SER A 4 -18.45 -9.57 -8.42
C SER A 4 -17.97 -8.35 -9.22
N HIS A 5 -18.82 -7.81 -10.11
CA HIS A 5 -18.49 -6.62 -10.87
C HIS A 5 -18.15 -5.39 -10.01
N LEU A 6 -18.86 -5.16 -8.91
CA LEU A 6 -18.59 -4.04 -7.98
C LEU A 6 -17.26 -4.19 -7.23
N ARG A 7 -16.73 -5.41 -7.10
CA ARG A 7 -15.50 -5.74 -6.36
C ARG A 7 -14.29 -5.93 -7.27
N ARG A 8 -14.43 -5.63 -8.57
CA ARG A 8 -13.42 -5.86 -9.59
C ARG A 8 -12.38 -4.74 -9.61
N LEU A 9 -11.11 -5.12 -9.62
CA LEU A 9 -9.96 -4.24 -9.86
C LEU A 9 -9.31 -4.56 -11.20
N ASN A 10 -8.80 -3.51 -11.86
CA ASN A 10 -8.13 -3.63 -13.15
C ASN A 10 -6.74 -3.00 -13.09
N SER A 11 -5.71 -3.79 -13.38
CA SER A 11 -4.34 -3.30 -13.46
C SER A 11 -4.16 -2.53 -14.77
N PRO A 12 -3.63 -1.29 -14.77
CA PRO A 12 -3.49 -0.47 -15.98
C PRO A 12 -2.28 -0.91 -16.82
N ILE A 13 -2.27 -2.17 -17.23
CA ILE A 13 -1.21 -2.79 -18.03
C ILE A 13 -1.80 -3.24 -19.36
N GLY A 14 -1.08 -2.94 -20.45
CA GLY A 14 -1.46 -3.39 -21.80
C GLY A 14 -1.64 -4.91 -21.83
N ARG A 15 -2.74 -5.36 -22.42
CA ARG A 15 -3.08 -6.79 -22.48
C ARG A 15 -2.25 -7.57 -23.49
N GLU A 16 -1.63 -6.87 -24.44
CA GLU A 16 -0.91 -7.45 -25.59
C GLU A 16 0.54 -7.87 -25.28
N GLY A 17 0.95 -7.83 -24.02
CA GLY A 17 2.29 -8.26 -23.58
C GLY A 17 2.31 -9.63 -22.89
N LYS A 18 3.35 -10.43 -23.17
CA LYS A 18 3.71 -11.67 -22.44
C LYS A 18 4.40 -11.41 -21.09
N LEU A 19 4.11 -10.28 -20.44
CA LEU A 19 4.68 -9.96 -19.13
C LEU A 19 4.03 -10.85 -18.06
N ALA A 20 4.72 -11.93 -17.68
CA ALA A 20 4.20 -12.93 -16.74
C ALA A 20 4.13 -12.41 -15.30
N LYS A 21 5.15 -11.68 -14.82
CA LYS A 21 5.26 -11.22 -13.42
C LYS A 21 4.02 -10.47 -12.89
N PRO A 22 3.48 -9.44 -13.56
CA PRO A 22 2.30 -8.73 -13.04
C PRO A 22 1.01 -9.57 -13.02
N ARG A 23 0.99 -10.68 -13.78
CA ARG A 23 -0.14 -11.61 -13.87
C ARG A 23 -0.09 -12.70 -12.80
N GLN A 24 1.08 -12.96 -12.23
CA GLN A 24 1.25 -14.00 -11.21
C GLN A 24 0.54 -13.61 -9.90
N LEU A 25 0.07 -14.63 -9.20
CA LEU A 25 -0.42 -14.47 -7.84
C LEU A 25 0.78 -14.18 -6.92
N HIS A 26 0.83 -12.97 -6.38
CA HIS A 26 1.84 -12.55 -5.41
C HIS A 26 1.38 -12.82 -3.97
N ASN A 27 2.32 -13.13 -3.07
CA ASN A 27 2.02 -13.47 -1.67
C ASN A 27 1.31 -12.34 -0.91
N SER A 28 1.58 -11.07 -1.26
CA SER A 28 0.90 -9.92 -0.64
C SER A 28 -0.60 -9.81 -0.98
N HIS A 29 -1.11 -10.62 -1.91
CA HIS A 29 -2.54 -10.68 -2.19
C HIS A 29 -3.34 -11.45 -1.14
N TRP A 30 -2.68 -12.21 -0.25
CA TRP A 30 -3.34 -13.00 0.78
C TRP A 30 -4.29 -12.14 1.62
N GLY A 31 -5.57 -12.54 1.69
CA GLY A 31 -6.62 -11.81 2.40
C GLY A 31 -7.14 -10.54 1.70
N MET A 32 -6.44 -10.03 0.68
CA MET A 32 -6.83 -8.81 -0.05
C MET A 32 -7.57 -9.12 -1.36
N MET A 33 -7.11 -10.13 -2.10
CA MET A 33 -7.67 -10.52 -3.40
C MET A 33 -8.14 -11.98 -3.39
N CYS A 34 -9.17 -12.30 -4.16
CA CYS A 34 -9.57 -13.69 -4.40
C CYS A 34 -8.49 -14.39 -5.26
N PRO A 35 -7.90 -15.52 -4.82
CA PRO A 35 -6.83 -16.18 -5.54
C PRO A 35 -7.29 -16.88 -6.83
N ALA A 36 -8.58 -17.21 -6.94
CA ALA A 36 -9.15 -17.96 -8.06
C ALA A 36 -9.93 -17.08 -9.06
N GLU A 37 -10.50 -15.96 -8.61
CA GLU A 37 -11.45 -15.17 -9.42
C GLU A 37 -10.72 -14.15 -10.32
N THR A 38 -10.26 -14.62 -11.48
CA THR A 38 -9.68 -13.84 -12.57
C THR A 38 -10.20 -14.37 -13.91
N PRO A 39 -10.44 -13.53 -14.93
CA PRO A 39 -10.87 -14.03 -16.24
C PRO A 39 -9.74 -14.81 -16.92
N GLU A 40 -10.10 -15.77 -17.76
CA GLU A 40 -9.14 -16.47 -18.61
C GLU A 40 -8.62 -15.58 -19.75
N GLY A 41 -7.55 -16.04 -20.43
CA GLY A 41 -6.98 -15.38 -21.60
C GLY A 41 -6.14 -14.13 -21.27
N GLN A 42 -6.20 -13.12 -22.15
CA GLN A 42 -5.29 -11.96 -22.11
C GLN A 42 -5.46 -11.06 -20.88
N ALA A 43 -6.55 -11.19 -20.14
CA ALA A 43 -6.80 -10.44 -18.90
C ALA A 43 -6.47 -11.22 -17.63
N CYS A 44 -6.05 -12.50 -17.75
CA CYS A 44 -5.69 -13.35 -16.63
C CYS A 44 -4.59 -12.70 -15.79
N GLY A 45 -4.85 -12.59 -14.50
CA GLY A 45 -3.98 -11.96 -13.51
C GLY A 45 -3.95 -10.42 -13.54
N LEU A 46 -4.53 -9.77 -14.56
CA LEU A 46 -4.60 -8.30 -14.66
C LEU A 46 -5.92 -7.76 -14.10
N VAL A 47 -7.00 -8.49 -14.38
CA VAL A 47 -8.31 -8.27 -13.77
C VAL A 47 -8.43 -9.21 -12.58
N LYS A 48 -8.66 -8.64 -11.40
CA LYS A 48 -8.72 -9.38 -10.14
C LYS A 48 -9.97 -8.95 -9.36
N ASN A 49 -10.43 -9.78 -8.45
CA ASN A 49 -11.54 -9.44 -7.56
C ASN A 49 -11.07 -9.36 -6.12
N LEU A 50 -11.58 -8.38 -5.40
CA LEU A 50 -11.38 -8.20 -3.97
C LEU A 50 -11.86 -9.44 -3.18
N ALA A 51 -11.16 -9.78 -2.09
CA ALA A 51 -11.60 -10.79 -1.14
C ALA A 51 -12.90 -10.37 -0.43
N LEU A 52 -13.54 -11.28 0.31
CA LEU A 52 -14.84 -10.99 0.94
C LEU A 52 -14.75 -9.97 2.08
N MET A 53 -13.65 -9.97 2.83
CA MET A 53 -13.47 -9.14 4.04
C MET A 53 -12.50 -7.96 3.85
N VAL A 54 -12.05 -7.71 2.62
CA VAL A 54 -11.12 -6.61 2.36
C VAL A 54 -11.82 -5.25 2.49
N TYR A 55 -11.10 -4.27 3.00
CA TYR A 55 -11.56 -2.90 3.15
C TYR A 55 -10.59 -1.94 2.47
N ILE A 56 -11.12 -0.98 1.72
CA ILE A 56 -10.33 0.07 1.07
C ILE A 56 -10.35 1.29 1.98
N THR A 57 -9.17 1.72 2.41
CA THR A 57 -9.01 2.94 3.23
C THR A 57 -9.47 4.17 2.46
N VAL A 58 -10.20 5.07 3.13
CA VAL A 58 -10.68 6.34 2.55
C VAL A 58 -9.78 7.55 2.85
N GLY A 59 -8.76 7.35 3.68
CA GLY A 59 -7.86 8.41 4.15
C GLY A 59 -8.38 9.15 5.39
N SER A 60 -7.46 9.81 6.09
CA SER A 60 -7.72 10.68 7.23
C SER A 60 -6.63 11.76 7.31
N ALA A 61 -6.90 12.84 8.05
CA ALA A 61 -5.92 13.91 8.25
C ALA A 61 -4.70 13.39 9.03
N ALA A 62 -3.50 13.81 8.64
CA ALA A 62 -2.25 13.41 9.30
C ALA A 62 -1.91 14.26 10.54
N ASN A 63 -2.44 15.48 10.65
CA ASN A 63 -2.14 16.42 11.74
C ASN A 63 -2.22 15.80 13.15
N PRO A 64 -3.29 15.05 13.52
CA PRO A 64 -3.34 14.46 14.87
C PRO A 64 -2.21 13.47 15.16
N ILE A 65 -1.69 12.81 14.11
CA ILE A 65 -0.55 11.89 14.23
C ILE A 65 0.74 12.69 14.38
N LEU A 66 0.89 13.80 13.64
CA LEU A 66 2.07 14.67 13.71
C LEU A 66 2.19 15.34 15.09
N GLU A 67 1.10 15.94 15.57
CA GLU A 67 1.04 16.55 16.92
C GLU A 67 1.40 15.51 18.00
N PHE A 68 0.84 14.31 17.91
CA PHE A 68 1.18 13.22 18.83
C PHE A 68 2.66 12.81 18.77
N LEU A 69 3.25 12.73 17.57
CA LEU A 69 4.66 12.35 17.41
C LEU A 69 5.60 13.43 17.96
N GLU A 70 5.28 14.71 17.77
CA GLU A 70 6.01 15.85 18.34
C GLU A 70 5.97 15.83 19.87
N GLU A 71 4.81 15.53 20.46
CA GLU A 71 4.67 15.39 21.92
C GLU A 71 5.44 14.18 22.49
N TRP A 72 5.55 13.09 21.73
CA TRP A 72 6.13 11.82 22.17
C TRP A 72 7.55 11.57 21.66
N SER A 73 8.44 12.52 21.90
CA SER A 73 9.90 12.36 21.76
C SER A 73 10.41 12.01 20.34
N THR A 74 9.69 12.45 19.30
CA THR A 74 10.28 12.52 17.95
C THR A 74 11.16 13.76 17.88
N GLU A 75 12.44 13.59 17.58
CA GLU A 75 13.37 14.72 17.42
C GLU A 75 13.26 15.29 15.99
N ASN A 76 12.99 16.59 15.89
CA ASN A 76 12.91 17.29 14.61
C ASN A 76 14.31 17.56 14.05
N PHE A 77 14.43 17.66 12.73
CA PHE A 77 15.68 17.97 12.02
C PHE A 77 16.38 19.23 12.49
N GLU A 78 15.63 20.21 13.02
CA GLU A 78 16.20 21.45 13.57
C GLU A 78 16.99 21.21 14.87
N GLU A 79 16.69 20.13 15.59
CA GLU A 79 17.22 19.85 16.93
C GLU A 79 18.30 18.75 16.93
N ILE A 80 18.46 18.01 15.82
CA ILE A 80 19.37 16.85 15.75
C ILE A 80 20.72 17.14 15.11
N SER A 81 21.75 16.49 15.62
CA SER A 81 23.03 16.36 14.91
C SER A 81 22.94 15.22 13.89
N PRO A 82 23.41 15.39 12.65
CA PRO A 82 23.48 14.29 11.68
C PRO A 82 24.27 13.06 12.17
N ALA A 83 25.12 13.23 13.18
CA ALA A 83 25.91 12.17 13.78
C ALA A 83 25.07 11.11 14.52
N VAL A 84 23.86 11.44 15.01
CA VAL A 84 22.99 10.49 15.73
C VAL A 84 22.07 9.68 14.82
N ILE A 85 21.80 10.19 13.60
CA ILE A 85 20.89 9.57 12.63
C ILE A 85 21.22 8.10 12.32
N PRO A 86 22.49 7.65 12.20
CA PRO A 86 22.80 6.25 11.92
C PRO A 86 22.37 5.28 13.02
N GLN A 87 22.21 5.76 14.26
CA GLN A 87 21.83 4.96 15.43
C GLN A 87 20.34 5.10 15.78
N SER A 88 19.63 6.02 15.15
CA SER A 88 18.21 6.28 15.40
C SER A 88 17.30 5.69 14.32
N THR A 89 16.02 5.56 14.64
CA THR A 89 14.97 5.10 13.73
C THR A 89 14.35 6.27 12.99
N LYS A 90 14.28 6.18 11.66
CA LYS A 90 13.63 7.20 10.83
C LYS A 90 12.11 7.04 10.87
N ILE A 91 11.41 8.13 11.18
CA ILE A 91 9.94 8.14 11.24
C ILE A 91 9.40 8.77 9.96
N PHE A 92 8.54 8.05 9.24
CA PHE A 92 7.88 8.52 8.03
C PHE A 92 6.37 8.55 8.20
N VAL A 93 5.76 9.68 7.86
CA VAL A 93 4.30 9.83 7.81
C VAL A 93 3.90 10.15 6.38
N ASN A 94 3.11 9.27 5.76
CA ASN A 94 2.67 9.38 4.37
C ASN A 94 3.82 9.60 3.35
N GLY A 95 5.00 9.04 3.63
CA GLY A 95 6.19 9.17 2.78
C GLY A 95 7.06 10.40 3.07
N CYS A 96 6.62 11.33 3.91
CA CYS A 96 7.45 12.43 4.41
C CYS A 96 8.29 11.96 5.60
N TRP A 97 9.60 12.20 5.57
CA TRP A 97 10.46 11.96 6.74
C TRP A 97 10.23 13.10 7.73
N VAL A 98 9.69 12.80 8.91
CA VAL A 98 9.27 13.82 9.89
C VAL A 98 10.26 14.01 11.04
N GLY A 99 11.11 13.00 11.30
CA GLY A 99 12.11 13.08 12.36
C GLY A 99 12.76 11.73 12.64
N ILE A 100 13.41 11.64 13.79
CA ILE A 100 14.02 10.42 14.30
C ILE A 100 13.58 10.12 15.72
N HIS A 101 13.74 8.87 16.15
CA HIS A 101 13.63 8.43 17.54
C HIS A 101 14.67 7.35 17.83
#